data_AF-A0A847LJE3-F1
#
_entry.id   AF-A0A847LJE3-F1
#
_cell.length_a   1.000
_cell.length_b   1.000
_cell.length_c   1.000
_cell.angle_alpha   90.00
_cell.angle_beta   90.00
_cell.angle_gamma   90.00
#
_symmetry.space_group_name_H-M   'P 1'
#
loop_
_entity.id
_entity.type
_entity.pdbx_description
1 polymer ?
#
loop_
_entity_poly.entity_id
_entity_poly.type
_entity_poly.pdbx_seq_one_letter_code
_entity_poly.pdbx_strand_id
1 'polypeptide(L)'
;MWDPVDKVDLSDIRFFIIGCLLLLIPLLYLVSRSDRGADEGEFAQQAIESRASAFDLLPARPTGPGAAGRPARAGSIMSQIEAKPESINSELEKAWSTISGTPRHRIYPPNMAPEAIKMSEAAEEPGIVNGNANLDAGDFAAAEIEFRSALDHAQGNAFLEVEAYGGLMETYKRQGKLTEFVRAFKAYALAAQKLKHVYGPFADNIARASDMFDQLAQVDPGKLREELAKGNLRMGTQVDLEKFMQAIRDARQMYPTDLPAGEAAIPKGPGS
;
A
#
# COMPACT_ATOMS: atom_id res chain seq x y z
N MET A 1 26.91 -57.04 -16.75
CA MET A 1 25.96 -57.14 -17.88
C MET A 1 25.21 -55.82 -17.87
N TRP A 2 25.43 -54.99 -18.88
CA TRP A 2 24.91 -53.61 -18.92
C TRP A 2 23.49 -53.68 -19.48
N ASP A 3 22.50 -53.29 -18.68
CA ASP A 3 21.12 -53.16 -19.13
C ASP A 3 21.01 -52.00 -20.14
N PRO A 4 20.24 -52.16 -21.23
CA PRO A 4 20.09 -51.12 -22.23
C PRO A 4 19.23 -49.99 -21.67
N VAL A 5 19.72 -48.77 -21.85
CA VAL A 5 19.04 -47.50 -21.56
C VAL A 5 17.62 -47.52 -22.12
N ASP A 6 16.66 -47.20 -21.25
CA ASP A 6 15.24 -47.10 -21.55
C ASP A 6 14.98 -46.35 -22.85
N LYS A 7 14.28 -47.02 -23.77
CA LYS A 7 13.76 -46.41 -24.99
C LYS A 7 12.72 -45.38 -24.57
N VAL A 8 13.03 -44.09 -24.75
CA VAL A 8 12.05 -43.02 -24.59
C VAL A 8 10.84 -43.33 -25.45
N ASP A 9 9.70 -43.50 -24.79
CA ASP A 9 8.46 -43.88 -25.44
C ASP A 9 7.98 -42.71 -26.31
N LEU A 10 7.89 -42.93 -27.63
CA LEU A 10 7.48 -41.91 -28.61
C LEU A 10 6.06 -41.40 -28.34
N SER A 11 5.28 -42.12 -27.54
CA SER A 11 3.95 -41.72 -27.08
C SER A 11 4.03 -40.54 -26.08
N ASP A 12 5.02 -40.54 -25.19
CA ASP A 12 5.16 -39.55 -24.11
C ASP A 12 5.63 -38.18 -24.66
N ILE A 13 6.50 -38.21 -25.68
CA ILE A 13 6.92 -37.02 -26.43
C ILE A 13 5.73 -36.33 -27.13
N ARG A 14 4.75 -37.09 -27.61
CA ARG A 14 3.56 -36.52 -28.29
C ARG A 14 2.69 -35.75 -27.31
N PHE A 15 2.48 -36.28 -26.11
CA PHE A 15 1.73 -35.58 -25.06
C PHE A 15 2.47 -34.35 -24.55
N PHE A 16 3.80 -34.42 -24.44
CA PHE A 16 4.63 -33.27 -24.12
C PHE A 16 4.51 -32.14 -25.16
N ILE A 17 4.57 -32.47 -26.46
CA ILE A 17 4.42 -31.49 -27.55
C ILE A 17 3.02 -30.89 -27.57
N ILE A 18 1.98 -31.69 -27.36
CA ILE A 18 0.59 -31.21 -27.26
C ILE A 18 0.42 -30.28 -26.04
N GLY A 19 1.05 -30.61 -24.90
CA GLY A 19 1.07 -29.77 -23.71
C GLY A 19 1.75 -28.42 -23.96
N CYS A 20 2.90 -28.41 -24.62
CA CYS A 20 3.59 -27.18 -25.02
C CYS A 20 2.76 -26.32 -26.00
N LEU A 21 2.05 -26.95 -26.95
CA LEU A 21 1.14 -26.26 -27.86
C LEU A 21 -0.08 -25.67 -27.15
N LEU A 22 -0.65 -26.36 -26.16
CA LEU A 22 -1.74 -25.86 -25.34
C LEU A 22 -1.30 -24.67 -24.45
N LEU A 23 -0.05 -24.67 -24.00
CA LEU A 23 0.54 -23.56 -23.23
C LEU A 23 0.76 -22.30 -24.07
N LEU A 24 0.90 -22.45 -25.39
CA LEU A 24 1.02 -21.33 -26.33
C LEU A 24 -0.30 -20.58 -26.56
N ILE A 25 -1.46 -21.23 -26.38
CA ILE A 25 -2.77 -20.60 -26.58
C ILE A 25 -3.01 -19.41 -25.63
N PRO A 26 -2.81 -19.51 -24.29
CA PRO A 26 -2.97 -18.36 -23.40
C PRO A 26 -1.92 -17.27 -23.62
N LEU A 27 -0.71 -17.62 -24.07
CA LEU A 27 0.33 -16.65 -24.43
C LEU A 27 -0.04 -15.87 -25.70
N LEU A 28 -0.56 -16.54 -26.72
CA LEU A 28 -1.06 -15.90 -27.94
C LEU A 28 -2.30 -15.05 -27.66
N TYR A 29 -3.18 -15.47 -26.74
CA TYR A 29 -4.32 -14.68 -26.28
C TYR A 29 -3.88 -13.39 -25.55
N LEU A 30 -2.85 -13.47 -24.72
CA LEU A 30 -2.26 -12.29 -24.05
C LEU A 30 -1.67 -11.31 -25.07
N VAL A 31 -0.93 -11.82 -26.06
CA VAL A 31 -0.32 -10.99 -27.12
C VAL A 31 -1.39 -10.37 -28.04
N SER A 32 -2.45 -11.10 -28.39
CA SER A 32 -3.55 -10.54 -29.20
C SER A 32 -4.38 -9.51 -28.44
N ARG A 33 -4.32 -9.51 -27.09
CA ARG A 33 -5.02 -8.54 -26.25
C ARG A 33 -4.19 -7.29 -25.95
N SER A 34 -2.85 -7.40 -25.95
CA SER A 34 -1.96 -6.23 -25.81
C SER A 34 -2.03 -5.25 -26.99
N ASP A 35 -2.48 -5.68 -28.17
CA ASP A 35 -2.77 -4.77 -29.31
C ASP A 35 -4.16 -4.11 -29.24
N ARG A 36 -5.00 -4.47 -28.25
CA ARG A 36 -6.30 -3.83 -27.97
C ARG A 36 -6.22 -2.90 -26.76
N GLY A 37 -5.19 -2.05 -26.73
CA GLY A 37 -5.11 -0.88 -25.84
C GLY A 37 -6.15 0.22 -26.17
N ALA A 38 -7.38 -0.16 -26.51
CA ALA A 38 -8.49 0.74 -26.82
C ALA A 38 -9.73 0.49 -25.94
N ASP A 39 -9.76 -0.56 -25.12
CA ASP A 39 -10.91 -0.87 -24.24
C ASP A 39 -10.75 -0.33 -22.80
N GLU A 40 -9.62 0.31 -22.45
CA GLU A 40 -9.49 1.06 -21.19
C GLU A 40 -10.32 2.37 -21.19
N GLY A 41 -10.81 2.80 -22.37
CA GLY A 41 -11.71 3.95 -22.50
C GLY A 41 -13.14 3.68 -22.04
N GLU A 42 -13.67 2.47 -22.24
CA GLU A 42 -15.08 2.16 -21.93
C GLU A 42 -15.31 1.93 -20.43
N PHE A 43 -14.34 1.36 -19.71
CA PHE A 43 -14.43 1.22 -18.24
C PHE A 43 -14.27 2.58 -17.52
N ALA A 44 -13.43 3.47 -18.07
CA ALA A 44 -13.31 4.85 -17.57
C ALA A 44 -14.59 5.67 -17.85
N GLN A 45 -15.24 5.49 -19.01
CA GLN A 45 -16.49 6.19 -19.33
C GLN A 45 -17.67 5.71 -18.46
N GLN A 46 -17.80 4.40 -18.17
CA GLN A 46 -18.85 3.91 -17.28
C GLN A 46 -18.63 4.30 -15.80
N ALA A 47 -17.38 4.43 -15.36
CA ALA A 47 -17.06 4.97 -14.03
C ALA A 47 -17.33 6.48 -13.92
N ILE A 48 -17.24 7.22 -15.02
CA ILE A 48 -17.59 8.66 -15.08
C ILE A 48 -19.12 8.84 -15.15
N GLU A 49 -19.84 8.01 -15.91
CA GLU A 49 -21.31 8.09 -16.02
C GLU A 49 -22.03 7.72 -14.71
N SER A 50 -21.47 6.80 -13.91
CA SER A 50 -22.03 6.46 -12.58
C SER A 50 -21.79 7.54 -11.52
N ARG A 51 -20.85 8.48 -11.72
CA ARG A 51 -20.66 9.66 -10.87
C ARG A 51 -21.38 10.92 -11.38
N ALA A 52 -21.85 10.91 -12.62
CA ALA A 52 -22.58 12.03 -13.22
C ALA A 52 -24.05 12.15 -12.75
N SER A 53 -24.60 11.16 -12.03
CA SER A 53 -26.01 11.17 -11.59
C SER A 53 -26.24 11.54 -10.11
N ALA A 54 -25.25 12.10 -9.42
CA ALA A 54 -25.40 12.59 -8.04
C ALA A 54 -25.62 14.12 -7.92
N PHE A 55 -25.61 14.86 -9.03
CA PHE A 55 -25.79 16.31 -9.07
C PHE A 55 -26.82 16.76 -10.12
N ASP A 56 -27.97 16.10 -10.19
CA ASP A 56 -29.13 16.68 -10.87
C ASP A 56 -29.83 17.68 -9.92
N LEU A 57 -29.20 18.85 -9.73
CA LEU A 57 -29.73 20.00 -8.98
C LEU A 57 -30.21 21.11 -9.92
N LEU A 58 -30.78 20.75 -11.08
CA LEU A 58 -31.60 21.68 -11.85
C LEU A 58 -33.08 21.34 -11.63
N PRO A 59 -33.90 22.28 -11.14
CA PRO A 59 -35.33 22.04 -11.02
C PRO A 59 -35.89 21.72 -12.40
N ALA A 60 -36.44 20.52 -12.56
CA ALA A 60 -37.19 20.12 -13.74
C ALA A 60 -38.22 21.21 -14.08
N ARG A 61 -37.98 21.89 -15.19
CA ARG A 61 -38.87 22.90 -15.76
C ARG A 61 -40.26 22.26 -15.94
N PRO A 62 -41.33 22.79 -15.32
CA PRO A 62 -42.66 22.28 -15.58
C PRO A 62 -43.01 22.58 -17.05
N THR A 63 -43.15 21.53 -17.85
CA THR A 63 -43.77 21.58 -19.17
C THR A 63 -45.28 21.70 -19.00
N GLY A 64 -45.74 22.90 -18.65
CA GLY A 64 -47.14 23.30 -18.75
C GLY A 64 -47.40 23.98 -20.10
N PRO A 65 -48.46 23.62 -20.84
CA PRO A 65 -48.80 24.30 -22.07
C PRO A 65 -49.52 25.61 -21.75
N GLY A 66 -48.84 26.73 -21.96
CA GLY A 66 -49.49 28.04 -22.02
C GLY A 66 -48.78 29.12 -21.19
N ALA A 67 -48.05 29.99 -21.88
CA ALA A 67 -48.05 31.44 -21.63
C ALA A 67 -47.20 32.13 -22.71
N ALA A 68 -47.88 32.90 -23.54
CA ALA A 68 -47.30 33.74 -24.57
C ALA A 68 -46.59 34.97 -23.98
N GLY A 69 -45.59 35.48 -24.72
CA GLY A 69 -45.32 36.91 -24.80
C GLY A 69 -44.04 37.44 -24.14
N ARG A 70 -42.92 37.41 -24.89
CA ARG A 70 -42.13 38.60 -25.29
C ARG A 70 -40.81 38.19 -25.97
N PRO A 71 -40.41 38.84 -27.08
CA PRO A 71 -39.10 38.64 -27.69
C PRO A 71 -38.06 39.60 -27.07
N ALA A 72 -36.79 39.36 -27.41
CA ALA A 72 -35.58 40.14 -27.10
C ALA A 72 -34.88 39.77 -25.78
N ARG A 73 -33.79 38.98 -25.87
CA ARG A 73 -32.46 39.47 -26.22
C ARG A 73 -31.54 38.26 -26.37
N ALA A 74 -31.34 37.80 -27.61
CA ALA A 74 -30.27 36.88 -27.93
C ALA A 74 -28.95 37.66 -27.82
N GLY A 75 -28.37 37.65 -26.63
CA GLY A 75 -27.06 38.23 -26.35
C GLY A 75 -26.24 37.22 -25.57
N SER A 76 -25.22 36.68 -26.24
CA SER A 76 -24.01 36.14 -25.59
C SER A 76 -24.23 35.01 -24.58
N ILE A 77 -24.53 33.80 -25.06
CA ILE A 77 -24.16 32.58 -24.31
C ILE A 77 -22.83 32.00 -24.85
N MET A 78 -22.52 32.18 -26.15
CA MET A 78 -21.25 31.71 -26.72
C MET A 78 -20.02 32.50 -26.26
N SER A 79 -20.11 33.82 -26.03
CA SER A 79 -18.97 34.65 -25.60
C SER A 79 -18.65 34.59 -24.10
N GLN A 80 -19.34 33.74 -23.33
CA GLN A 80 -18.97 33.43 -21.94
C GLN A 80 -18.22 32.10 -21.79
N ILE A 81 -18.18 31.27 -22.84
CA ILE A 81 -17.50 29.97 -22.83
C ILE A 81 -16.01 30.12 -23.22
N GLU A 82 -15.66 31.13 -24.02
CA GLU A 82 -14.28 31.38 -24.46
C GLU A 82 -13.44 32.22 -23.49
N ALA A 83 -14.04 32.79 -22.43
CA ALA A 83 -13.39 33.77 -21.57
C ALA A 83 -13.34 33.35 -20.10
N LYS A 84 -12.96 32.10 -19.75
CA LYS A 84 -12.62 31.77 -18.35
C LYS A 84 -12.00 30.38 -18.04
N PRO A 85 -10.93 29.92 -18.70
CA PRO A 85 -10.17 28.79 -18.18
C PRO A 85 -9.52 29.09 -16.80
N GLU A 86 -9.20 30.35 -16.51
CA GLU A 86 -8.66 30.77 -15.19
C GLU A 86 -9.68 30.71 -14.04
N SER A 87 -11.00 30.79 -14.30
CA SER A 87 -11.98 30.69 -13.20
C SER A 87 -12.23 29.26 -12.78
N ILE A 88 -12.18 28.28 -13.69
CA ILE A 88 -12.44 26.89 -13.31
C ILE A 88 -11.34 26.39 -12.38
N ASN A 89 -10.07 26.64 -12.70
CA ASN A 89 -8.96 26.24 -11.83
C ASN A 89 -9.00 26.96 -10.48
N SER A 90 -9.32 28.26 -10.45
CA SER A 90 -9.41 29.00 -9.17
C SER A 90 -10.66 28.65 -8.36
N GLU A 91 -11.77 28.26 -9.00
CA GLU A 91 -12.97 27.72 -8.34
C GLU A 91 -12.74 26.31 -7.82
N LEU A 92 -12.00 25.46 -8.55
CA LEU A 92 -11.56 24.14 -8.10
C LEU A 92 -10.60 24.26 -6.92
N GLU A 93 -9.63 25.17 -6.94
CA GLU A 93 -8.72 25.43 -5.83
C GLU A 93 -9.48 25.92 -4.57
N LYS A 94 -10.48 26.79 -4.76
CA LYS A 94 -11.38 27.22 -3.68
C LYS A 94 -12.25 26.09 -3.14
N ALA A 95 -12.80 25.26 -4.01
CA ALA A 95 -13.58 24.10 -3.59
C ALA A 95 -12.69 23.10 -2.84
N TRP A 96 -11.49 22.84 -3.36
CA TRP A 96 -10.51 21.95 -2.74
C TRP A 96 -10.04 22.45 -1.38
N SER A 97 -9.69 23.73 -1.26
CA SER A 97 -9.32 24.36 0.02
C SER A 97 -10.47 24.36 1.04
N THR A 98 -11.71 24.52 0.58
CA THR A 98 -12.89 24.42 1.46
C THR A 98 -13.12 22.99 1.95
N ILE A 99 -12.98 22.01 1.06
CA ILE A 99 -13.13 20.59 1.38
C ILE A 99 -12.00 20.11 2.31
N SER A 100 -10.75 20.50 2.03
CA SER A 100 -9.59 20.11 2.84
C SER A 100 -9.57 20.81 4.20
N GLY A 101 -10.12 22.02 4.31
CA GLY A 101 -10.23 22.78 5.56
C GLY A 101 -11.42 22.41 6.44
N THR A 102 -12.39 21.62 5.94
CA THR A 102 -13.56 21.22 6.73
C THR A 102 -13.21 20.07 7.69
N PRO A 103 -13.37 20.22 9.01
CA PRO A 103 -13.14 19.13 9.96
C PRO A 103 -14.01 17.93 9.62
N ARG A 104 -13.39 16.76 9.41
CA ARG A 104 -14.12 15.51 9.15
C ARG A 104 -14.83 15.08 10.42
N HIS A 105 -16.09 15.47 10.60
CA HIS A 105 -16.91 14.97 11.70
C HIS A 105 -17.49 13.61 11.32
N ARG A 106 -17.08 12.56 12.03
CA ARG A 106 -17.55 11.20 11.79
C ARG A 106 -18.50 10.71 12.86
N ILE A 107 -19.59 10.10 12.42
CA ILE A 107 -20.53 9.40 13.28
C ILE A 107 -20.32 7.92 13.03
N TYR A 108 -19.67 7.25 13.97
CA TYR A 108 -19.53 5.79 13.93
C TYR A 108 -20.87 5.13 14.31
N PRO A 109 -21.20 3.95 13.76
CA PRO A 109 -22.34 3.18 14.22
C PRO A 109 -22.23 2.91 15.73
N PRO A 110 -23.35 2.97 16.48
CA PRO A 110 -23.33 2.88 17.95
C PRO A 110 -22.83 1.53 18.50
N ASN A 111 -22.77 0.49 17.67
CA ASN A 111 -22.35 -0.86 18.04
C ASN A 111 -20.94 -1.23 17.53
N MET A 112 -20.16 -0.27 17.05
CA MET A 112 -18.81 -0.54 16.53
C MET A 112 -17.83 -0.79 17.70
N ALA A 113 -16.99 -1.82 17.57
CA ALA A 113 -15.95 -2.09 18.56
C ALA A 113 -14.94 -0.92 18.62
N PRO A 114 -14.45 -0.52 19.81
CA PRO A 114 -13.47 0.57 19.95
C PRO A 114 -12.22 0.38 19.10
N GLU A 115 -11.77 -0.86 18.91
CA GLU A 115 -10.63 -1.21 18.06
C GLU A 115 -10.90 -0.94 16.58
N ALA A 116 -12.12 -1.24 16.12
CA ALA A 116 -12.53 -0.99 14.74
C ALA A 116 -12.67 0.51 14.44
N ILE A 117 -13.06 1.30 15.44
CA ILE A 117 -13.05 2.76 15.36
C ILE A 117 -11.60 3.27 15.19
N LYS A 118 -10.68 2.85 16.07
CA LYS A 118 -9.26 3.24 16.00
C LYS A 118 -8.57 2.82 14.70
N MET A 119 -8.92 1.64 14.17
CA MET A 119 -8.45 1.18 12.87
C MET A 119 -8.99 2.05 11.74
N SER A 120 -10.28 2.41 11.80
CA SER A 120 -10.88 3.32 10.81
C SER A 120 -10.30 4.73 10.88
N GLU A 121 -9.97 5.23 12.07
CA GLU A 121 -9.30 6.51 12.27
C GLU A 121 -7.89 6.48 11.68
N ALA A 122 -7.15 5.39 11.88
CA ALA A 122 -5.80 5.22 11.34
C ALA A 122 -5.78 5.25 9.80
N ALA A 123 -6.68 4.50 9.15
CA ALA A 123 -6.76 4.40 7.69
C ALA A 123 -7.08 5.72 6.97
N GLU A 124 -7.64 6.69 7.69
CA GLU A 124 -8.08 7.96 7.13
C GLU A 124 -7.27 9.17 7.61
N GLU A 125 -6.26 8.90 8.44
CA GLU A 125 -5.37 9.92 8.96
C GLU A 125 -4.66 10.62 7.78
N PRO A 126 -4.72 11.96 7.68
CA PRO A 126 -4.14 12.69 6.55
C PRO A 126 -2.67 12.36 6.31
N GLY A 127 -1.87 12.19 7.36
CA GLY A 127 -0.45 11.83 7.24
C GLY A 127 -0.24 10.43 6.64
N ILE A 128 -1.17 9.49 6.84
CA ILE A 128 -1.12 8.17 6.18
C ILE A 128 -1.50 8.29 4.71
N VAL A 129 -2.62 8.95 4.41
CA VAL A 129 -3.13 9.10 3.04
C VAL A 129 -2.13 9.88 2.17
N ASN A 130 -1.67 11.04 2.65
CA ASN A 130 -0.71 11.88 1.94
C ASN A 130 0.67 11.21 1.89
N GLY A 131 1.09 10.55 2.97
CA GLY A 131 2.36 9.81 3.01
C GLY A 131 2.42 8.72 1.95
N ASN A 132 1.36 7.92 1.81
CA ASN A 132 1.26 6.90 0.77
C ASN A 132 1.25 7.51 -0.64
N ALA A 133 0.49 8.59 -0.86
CA ALA A 133 0.47 9.28 -2.14
C ALA A 133 1.86 9.82 -2.55
N ASN A 134 2.59 10.42 -1.62
CA ASN A 134 3.96 10.89 -1.84
C ASN A 134 4.93 9.73 -2.10
N LEU A 135 4.74 8.60 -1.42
CA LEU A 135 5.57 7.40 -1.61
C LEU A 135 5.37 6.78 -3.01
N ASP A 136 4.12 6.76 -3.50
CA ASP A 136 3.79 6.30 -4.85
C ASP A 136 4.32 7.27 -5.92
N ALA A 137 4.30 8.57 -5.65
CA ALA A 137 4.91 9.60 -6.50
C ALA A 137 6.45 9.60 -6.47
N GLY A 138 7.07 8.85 -5.55
CA GLY A 138 8.53 8.79 -5.38
C GLY A 138 9.12 9.98 -4.61
N ASP A 139 8.30 10.87 -4.06
CA ASP A 139 8.76 11.92 -3.14
C ASP A 139 8.92 11.36 -1.73
N PHE A 140 10.05 10.68 -1.54
CA PHE A 140 10.34 10.02 -0.28
C PHE A 140 10.59 11.01 0.88
N ALA A 141 10.94 12.26 0.59
CA ALA A 141 11.16 13.28 1.62
C ALA A 141 9.83 13.79 2.16
N ALA A 142 8.88 14.10 1.27
CA ALA A 142 7.52 14.47 1.67
C ALA A 142 6.80 13.30 2.37
N ALA A 143 6.95 12.08 1.86
CA ALA A 143 6.38 10.89 2.50
C ALA A 143 6.87 10.70 3.95
N GLU A 144 8.17 10.90 4.19
CA GLU A 144 8.74 10.81 5.55
C GLU A 144 8.11 11.84 6.50
N ILE A 145 7.89 13.07 6.04
CA ILE A 145 7.28 14.14 6.85
C ILE A 145 5.84 13.78 7.22
N GLU A 146 5.06 13.31 6.25
CA GLU A 146 3.65 12.94 6.46
C GLU A 146 3.49 11.75 7.42
N PHE A 147 4.32 10.70 7.28
CA PHE A 147 4.28 9.58 8.22
C PHE A 147 4.74 9.96 9.62
N ARG A 148 5.70 10.89 9.77
CA ARG A 148 6.09 11.42 11.09
C ARG A 148 4.96 12.25 11.71
N SER A 149 4.28 13.07 10.92
CA SER A 149 3.09 13.82 11.36
C SER A 149 1.99 12.88 11.86
N ALA A 150 1.73 11.77 11.15
CA ALA A 150 0.80 10.74 11.60
C ALA A 150 1.19 10.11 12.96
N LEU A 151 2.49 9.95 13.25
CA LEU A 151 2.96 9.47 14.56
C LEU A 151 2.71 10.49 15.67
N ASP A 152 2.88 11.79 15.39
CA ASP A 152 2.60 12.85 16.36
C ASP A 152 1.09 12.91 16.70
N HIS A 153 0.24 12.57 15.74
CA HIS A 153 -1.22 12.48 15.93
C HIS A 153 -1.68 11.14 16.52
N ALA A 154 -0.80 10.14 16.61
CA ALA A 154 -1.22 8.80 17.02
C ALA A 154 -1.85 8.79 18.42
N GLN A 155 -1.40 9.62 19.36
CA GLN A 155 -1.99 9.77 20.71
C GLN A 155 -2.34 8.43 21.42
N GLY A 156 -1.55 7.38 21.19
CA GLY A 156 -1.78 6.03 21.74
C GLY A 156 -2.69 5.11 20.89
N ASN A 157 -3.05 5.52 19.67
CA ASN A 157 -3.63 4.65 18.65
C ASN A 157 -2.55 3.78 18.01
N ALA A 158 -2.40 2.55 18.53
CA ALA A 158 -1.41 1.61 18.04
C ALA A 158 -1.62 1.18 16.57
N PHE A 159 -2.84 1.29 16.01
CA PHE A 159 -3.07 1.00 14.59
C PHE A 159 -2.38 2.05 13.72
N LEU A 160 -2.54 3.33 14.09
CA LEU A 160 -1.90 4.43 13.40
C LEU A 160 -0.37 4.38 13.53
N GLU A 161 0.15 4.01 14.70
CA GLU A 161 1.59 3.77 14.89
C GLU A 161 2.11 2.68 13.94
N VAL A 162 1.40 1.55 13.82
CA VAL A 162 1.79 0.44 12.93
C VAL A 162 1.80 0.88 11.47
N GLU A 163 0.76 1.57 11.00
CA GLU A 163 0.70 2.04 9.61
C GLU A 163 1.78 3.08 9.31
N ALA A 164 1.99 4.06 10.20
CA ALA A 164 2.99 5.09 10.01
C ALA A 164 4.42 4.54 10.02
N TYR A 165 4.76 3.64 10.95
CA TYR A 165 6.06 2.99 10.95
C TYR A 165 6.26 2.06 9.74
N GLY A 166 5.19 1.40 9.27
CA GLY A 166 5.22 0.64 8.02
C GLY A 166 5.54 1.52 6.80
N GLY A 167 4.91 2.69 6.72
CA GLY A 167 5.21 3.71 5.71
C GLY A 167 6.67 4.19 5.77
N LEU A 168 7.17 4.54 6.97
CA LEU A 168 8.57 4.94 7.17
C LEU A 168 9.56 3.86 6.78
N MET A 169 9.27 2.59 7.10
CA MET A 169 10.11 1.47 6.66
C MET A 169 10.20 1.39 5.13
N GLU A 170 9.08 1.49 4.42
CA GLU A 170 9.08 1.46 2.96
C GLU A 170 9.86 2.67 2.38
N THR A 171 9.64 3.86 2.94
CA THR A 171 10.37 5.08 2.57
C THR A 171 11.88 4.91 2.75
N TYR A 172 12.34 4.45 3.92
CA TYR A 172 13.77 4.28 4.20
C TYR A 172 14.40 3.16 3.39
N LYS A 173 13.66 2.08 3.11
CA LYS A 173 14.11 1.02 2.22
C LYS A 173 14.37 1.57 0.81
N ARG A 174 13.45 2.34 0.25
CA ARG A 174 13.60 2.92 -1.11
C ARG A 174 14.70 3.98 -1.19
N GLN A 175 14.96 4.71 -0.10
CA GLN A 175 16.07 5.66 0.00
C GLN A 175 17.43 5.00 0.30
N GLY A 176 17.47 3.69 0.62
CA GLY A 176 18.69 3.00 1.04
C GLY A 176 19.20 3.39 2.45
N LYS A 177 18.36 4.04 3.28
CA LYS A 177 18.69 4.46 4.65
C LYS A 177 18.55 3.30 5.65
N LEU A 178 19.48 2.34 5.60
CA LEU A 178 19.40 1.11 6.39
C LEU A 178 19.30 1.33 7.91
N THR A 179 20.04 2.28 8.47
CA THR A 179 20.01 2.56 9.92
C THR A 179 18.64 3.05 10.37
N GLU A 180 18.01 3.92 9.58
CA GLU A 180 16.68 4.46 9.87
C GLU A 180 15.59 3.41 9.64
N PHE A 181 15.74 2.57 8.61
CA PHE A 181 14.90 1.40 8.41
C PHE A 181 14.88 0.48 9.64
N VAL A 182 16.05 0.13 10.17
CA VAL A 182 16.16 -0.74 11.36
C VAL A 182 15.50 -0.09 12.58
N ARG A 183 15.64 1.24 12.74
CA ARG A 183 14.98 1.98 13.82
C ARG A 183 13.45 1.97 13.67
N ALA A 184 12.95 2.23 12.46
CA ALA A 184 11.52 2.20 12.16
C ALA A 184 10.92 0.80 12.34
N PHE A 185 11.64 -0.24 11.91
CA PHE A 185 11.24 -1.63 12.10
C PHE A 185 11.13 -2.02 13.58
N LYS A 186 12.04 -1.53 14.44
CA LYS A 186 11.93 -1.73 15.88
C LYS A 186 10.67 -1.12 16.45
N ALA A 187 10.39 0.13 16.10
CA ALA A 187 9.21 0.82 16.57
C ALA A 187 7.91 0.19 16.04
N TYR A 188 7.91 -0.26 14.77
CA TYR A 188 6.83 -1.04 14.17
C TYR A 188 6.54 -2.32 14.97
N ALA A 189 7.57 -3.10 15.28
CA ALA A 189 7.44 -4.33 16.05
C ALA A 189 6.84 -4.10 17.43
N LEU A 190 7.26 -3.03 18.13
CA LEU A 190 6.71 -2.63 19.42
C LEU A 190 5.23 -2.25 19.30
N ALA A 191 4.86 -1.46 18.30
CA ALA A 191 3.49 -1.07 18.04
C ALA A 191 2.60 -2.28 17.68
N ALA A 192 3.09 -3.19 16.84
CA ALA A 192 2.42 -4.42 16.47
C ALA A 192 2.21 -5.36 17.67
N GLN A 193 3.17 -5.41 18.60
CA GLN A 193 3.03 -6.19 19.84
C GLN A 193 1.91 -5.65 20.75
N LYS A 194 1.68 -4.33 20.79
CA LYS A 194 0.50 -3.75 21.48
C LYS A 194 -0.80 -4.29 20.89
N LEU A 195 -0.79 -4.59 19.59
CA LEU A 195 -1.90 -5.17 18.82
C LEU A 195 -1.81 -6.69 18.65
N LYS A 196 -1.23 -7.41 19.62
CA LYS A 196 -1.08 -8.88 19.57
C LYS A 196 -2.37 -9.67 19.31
N HIS A 197 -3.52 -9.08 19.61
CA HIS A 197 -4.83 -9.68 19.37
C HIS A 197 -5.26 -9.60 17.88
N VAL A 198 -4.71 -8.66 17.11
CA VAL A 198 -4.97 -8.48 15.67
C VAL A 198 -3.86 -9.10 14.83
N TYR A 199 -2.59 -8.78 15.13
CA TYR A 199 -1.44 -9.20 14.33
C TYR A 199 -0.79 -10.50 14.84
N GLY A 200 -1.33 -11.08 15.92
CA GLY A 200 -0.70 -12.19 16.62
C GLY A 200 0.52 -11.76 17.45
N PRO A 201 1.14 -12.68 18.20
CA PRO A 201 2.28 -12.35 19.03
C PRO A 201 3.54 -12.20 18.16
N PHE A 202 3.80 -10.96 17.72
CA PHE A 202 4.88 -10.65 16.81
C PHE A 202 6.26 -11.00 17.40
N ALA A 203 6.50 -10.68 18.67
CA ALA A 203 7.75 -11.03 19.36
C ALA A 203 7.95 -12.55 19.45
N ASP A 204 6.89 -13.32 19.74
CA ASP A 204 6.94 -14.79 19.80
C ASP A 204 7.22 -15.40 18.42
N ASN A 205 6.70 -14.79 17.35
CA ASN A 205 6.97 -15.23 15.99
C ASN A 205 8.43 -14.98 15.58
N ILE A 206 9.02 -13.85 15.99
CA ILE A 206 10.46 -13.59 15.77
C ILE A 206 11.32 -14.58 16.56
N ALA A 207 10.97 -14.84 17.82
CA ALA A 207 11.69 -15.81 18.65
C ALA A 207 11.62 -17.22 18.04
N ARG A 208 10.43 -17.65 17.61
CA ARG A 208 10.23 -18.95 16.95
C ARG A 208 11.00 -19.05 15.64
N ALA A 209 10.95 -18.01 14.81
CA ALA A 209 11.72 -17.98 13.56
C ALA A 209 13.22 -18.08 13.82
N SER A 210 13.71 -17.38 14.85
CA SER A 210 15.12 -17.44 15.25
C SER A 210 15.52 -18.84 15.71
N ASP A 211 14.70 -19.48 16.56
CA ASP A 211 14.93 -20.86 17.01
C ASP A 211 14.90 -21.86 15.84
N MET A 212 14.02 -21.68 14.85
CA MET A 212 13.98 -22.50 13.65
C MET A 212 15.24 -22.34 12.79
N PHE A 213 15.76 -21.12 12.64
CA PHE A 213 17.02 -20.90 11.91
C PHE A 213 18.22 -21.50 12.66
N ASP A 214 18.25 -21.40 13.99
CA ASP A 214 19.29 -22.05 14.80
C ASP A 214 19.25 -23.57 14.67
N GLN A 215 18.06 -24.18 14.69
CA GLN A 215 17.89 -25.62 14.45
C GLN A 215 18.30 -26.02 13.04
N LEU A 216 17.89 -25.25 12.03
CA LEU A 216 18.23 -25.53 10.64
C LEU A 216 19.74 -25.40 10.39
N ALA A 217 20.41 -24.42 11.02
CA ALA A 217 21.86 -24.28 10.93
C ALA A 217 22.61 -25.47 11.54
N GLN A 218 22.04 -26.16 12.55
CA GLN A 218 22.62 -27.35 13.16
C GLN A 218 22.32 -28.63 12.34
N VAL A 219 21.12 -28.76 11.79
CA VAL A 219 20.66 -29.96 11.10
C VAL A 219 21.09 -30.01 9.64
N ASP A 220 20.96 -28.89 8.91
CA ASP A 220 21.30 -28.79 7.48
C ASP A 220 21.81 -27.38 7.11
N PRO A 221 23.09 -27.08 7.42
CA PRO A 221 23.70 -25.81 7.06
C PRO A 221 23.87 -25.65 5.54
N GLY A 222 23.85 -26.73 4.77
CA GLY A 222 24.00 -26.70 3.31
C GLY A 222 22.79 -26.04 2.65
N LYS A 223 21.59 -26.48 3.04
CA LYS A 223 20.33 -25.91 2.54
C LYS A 223 20.14 -24.45 2.94
N LEU A 224 20.53 -24.08 4.17
CA LEU A 224 20.48 -22.69 4.62
C LEU A 224 21.43 -21.78 3.81
N ARG A 225 22.63 -22.26 3.47
CA ARG A 225 23.56 -21.52 2.58
C ARG A 225 23.02 -21.39 1.17
N GLU A 226 22.37 -22.43 0.64
CA GLU A 226 21.77 -22.40 -0.69
C GLU A 226 20.65 -21.35 -0.77
N GLU A 227 19.73 -21.35 0.20
CA GLU A 227 18.64 -20.37 0.26
C GLU A 227 19.16 -18.95 0.54
N LEU A 228 20.19 -18.79 1.37
CA LEU A 228 20.84 -17.51 1.58
C LEU A 228 21.53 -17.01 0.29
N ALA A 229 22.19 -17.88 -0.47
CA ALA A 229 22.80 -17.52 -1.75
C ALA A 229 21.73 -17.09 -2.77
N LYS A 230 20.59 -17.79 -2.85
CA LYS A 230 19.45 -17.38 -3.68
C LYS A 230 18.88 -16.02 -3.25
N GLY A 231 18.74 -15.79 -1.94
CA GLY A 231 18.29 -14.51 -1.39
C GLY A 231 19.25 -13.37 -1.72
N ASN A 232 20.54 -13.59 -1.53
CA ASN A 232 21.62 -12.66 -1.87
C ASN A 232 21.60 -12.26 -3.35
N LEU A 233 21.42 -13.23 -4.27
CA LEU A 233 21.31 -12.97 -5.69
C LEU A 233 20.07 -12.12 -6.04
N ARG A 234 18.93 -12.39 -5.40
CA ARG A 234 17.69 -11.62 -5.63
C ARG A 234 17.76 -10.20 -5.10
N MET A 235 18.43 -10.00 -3.96
CA MET A 235 18.51 -8.71 -3.30
C MET A 235 19.77 -7.91 -3.67
N GLY A 236 20.67 -8.48 -4.47
CA GLY A 236 21.94 -7.85 -4.82
C GLY A 236 22.88 -7.70 -3.61
N THR A 237 22.75 -8.55 -2.61
CA THR A 237 23.54 -8.52 -1.36
C THR A 237 24.58 -9.64 -1.34
N GLN A 238 25.60 -9.51 -0.47
CA GLN A 238 26.60 -10.55 -0.22
C GLN A 238 26.72 -10.77 1.29
N VAL A 239 25.69 -11.39 1.88
CA VAL A 239 25.67 -11.70 3.31
C VAL A 239 26.13 -13.13 3.53
N ASP A 240 27.17 -13.30 4.35
CA ASP A 240 27.69 -14.60 4.77
C ASP A 240 26.75 -15.27 5.78
N LEU A 241 26.77 -16.61 5.84
CA LEU A 241 25.93 -17.37 6.78
C LEU A 241 26.13 -16.94 8.24
N GLU A 242 27.38 -16.73 8.66
CA GLU A 242 27.66 -16.30 10.04
C GLU A 242 27.08 -14.91 10.34
N LYS A 243 27.21 -13.98 9.41
CA LYS A 243 26.63 -12.64 9.54
C LYS A 243 25.11 -12.69 9.57
N PHE A 244 24.51 -13.55 8.74
CA PHE A 244 23.08 -13.80 8.75
C PHE A 244 22.62 -14.35 10.11
N MET A 245 23.26 -15.41 10.61
CA MET A 245 22.92 -16.02 11.90
C MET A 245 23.20 -15.09 13.09
N GLN A 246 24.20 -14.21 12.99
CA GLN A 246 24.42 -13.17 13.99
C GLN A 246 23.29 -12.15 13.96
N ALA A 247 22.87 -11.69 12.79
CA ALA A 247 21.76 -10.75 12.64
C ALA A 247 20.43 -11.32 13.16
N ILE A 248 20.17 -12.61 12.98
CA ILE A 248 19.00 -13.29 13.54
C ILE A 248 19.04 -13.30 15.08
N ARG A 249 20.21 -13.61 15.67
CA ARG A 249 20.39 -13.60 17.12
C ARG A 249 20.28 -12.19 17.71
N ASP A 250 20.84 -11.19 17.02
CA ASP A 250 20.72 -9.78 17.41
C ASP A 250 19.26 -9.31 17.32
N ALA A 251 18.52 -9.72 16.28
CA ALA A 251 17.10 -9.43 16.15
C ALA A 251 16.29 -10.04 17.31
N ARG A 252 16.57 -11.29 17.71
CA ARG A 252 15.94 -11.92 18.88
C ARG A 252 16.17 -11.12 20.16
N GLN A 253 17.38 -10.61 20.40
CA GLN A 253 17.69 -9.82 21.58
C GLN A 253 16.96 -8.48 21.62
N MET A 254 16.67 -7.91 20.44
CA MET A 254 15.95 -6.63 20.32
C MET A 254 14.44 -6.77 20.54
N TYR A 255 13.90 -7.99 20.45
CA TYR A 255 12.48 -8.28 20.60
C TYR A 255 12.24 -9.40 21.61
N PRO A 256 12.52 -9.17 22.91
CA PRO A 256 12.20 -10.16 23.92
C PRO A 256 10.69 -10.43 23.91
N THR A 257 10.34 -11.71 23.94
CA THR A 257 8.98 -12.26 24.05
C THR A 257 8.17 -11.62 25.19
N ASP A 258 8.87 -11.12 26.20
CA ASP A 258 8.34 -10.31 27.30
C ASP A 258 8.82 -8.86 27.20
N LEU A 259 8.22 -8.08 26.30
CA LEU A 259 8.44 -6.64 26.29
C LEU A 259 7.66 -6.00 27.46
N PRO A 260 8.32 -5.41 28.48
CA PRO A 260 7.62 -4.58 29.45
C PRO A 260 7.00 -3.40 28.69
N ALA A 261 5.74 -3.10 29.02
CA ALA A 261 5.03 -1.95 28.46
C ALA A 261 5.71 -0.65 28.92
N GLY A 262 6.73 -0.19 28.20
CA GLY A 262 7.40 1.05 28.55
C GLY A 262 8.84 1.11 28.06
N GLU A 263 9.03 1.59 26.84
CA GLU A 263 9.99 2.67 26.52
C GLU A 263 9.83 3.00 25.03
N ALA A 264 8.70 3.63 24.70
CA ALA A 264 8.68 4.50 23.54
C ALA A 264 9.45 5.76 23.94
N ALA A 265 10.77 5.75 23.75
CA ALA A 265 11.59 6.94 23.90
C ALA A 265 11.19 7.92 22.80
N ILE A 266 10.27 8.83 23.13
CA ILE A 266 10.01 10.04 22.35
C ILE A 266 11.31 10.85 22.36
N PRO A 267 11.95 11.15 21.22
CA PRO A 267 13.08 12.04 21.21
C PRO A 267 12.64 13.41 21.71
N LYS A 268 13.17 13.84 22.86
CA LYS A 268 13.06 15.23 23.31
C LYS A 268 13.67 16.12 22.23
N GLY A 269 12.86 16.99 21.62
CA GLY A 269 13.35 18.09 20.80
C GLY A 269 14.22 19.04 21.63
N PRO A 270 15.13 19.80 20.99
CA PRO A 270 15.98 20.73 21.70
C PRO A 270 15.15 21.97 22.11
N GLY A 271 14.92 22.15 23.41
CA GLY A 271 14.35 23.38 23.95
C GLY A 271 13.28 23.17 25.01
N SER A 272 13.71 22.81 26.22
CA SER A 272 13.05 23.13 27.49
C SER A 272 14.11 23.23 28.57
#